data_AF-A0A940Q5V9-F1
#
_entry.id   AF-A0A940Q5V9-F1
#
_cell.length_a   1.000
_cell.length_b   1.000
_cell.length_c   1.000
_cell.angle_alpha   90.00
_cell.angle_beta   90.00
_cell.angle_gamma   90.00
#
_symmetry.space_group_name_H-M   'P 1'
#
loop_
_entity.id
_entity.type
_entity.pdbx_description
1 polymer ?
#
loop_
_entity_poly.entity_id
_entity_poly.type
_entity_poly.pdbx_seq_one_letter_code
_entity_poly.pdbx_strand_id
1 'polypeptide(L)'
;MKKITFNALLNHKAHNYKPMQIEVEKVIPLYGKRFEQMRNHPLDDCPEIIENRDLMYMKGNTAHCILFLDANGSDGILVEAEGADYARKSQFIPNARAIIEANDITAGEHQLHAELKAMADRIAELAHTGQKHFVFEDMLGDEDLRVLMIRTVAEMLDRREDFAEVRDHYLGIRGQADFTVTAKPAQEMKLYCPLEIQAEPQIYETDWDAPYEDDLEVIPSSCACGCEDEIN
;
A
#
# COMPACT_ATOMS: atom_id res chain seq x y z
N MET A 1 -1.11 9.78 8.19
CA MET A 1 -1.17 8.30 8.33
C MET A 1 -0.68 7.87 9.71
N LYS A 2 -1.33 6.88 10.32
CA LYS A 2 -0.83 6.24 11.55
C LYS A 2 0.42 5.43 11.19
N LYS A 3 1.51 5.57 11.96
CA LYS A 3 2.73 4.80 11.70
C LYS A 3 2.47 3.30 11.88
N ILE A 4 2.92 2.51 10.91
CA ILE A 4 2.82 1.06 10.94
C ILE A 4 3.94 0.52 11.84
N THR A 5 3.58 -0.29 12.84
CA THR A 5 4.54 -0.88 13.77
C THR A 5 4.28 -2.37 13.96
N PHE A 6 5.32 -3.19 13.87
CA PHE A 6 5.26 -4.65 14.10
C PHE A 6 6.63 -5.19 14.49
N ASN A 7 6.71 -6.45 14.92
CA ASN A 7 8.00 -7.10 15.20
C ASN A 7 8.45 -7.89 13.96
N ALA A 8 9.72 -7.73 13.57
CA ALA A 8 10.31 -8.52 12.49
C ALA A 8 11.78 -8.82 12.75
N LEU A 9 12.29 -9.85 12.07
CA LEU A 9 13.72 -10.05 11.94
C LEU A 9 14.26 -9.03 10.95
N LEU A 10 15.39 -8.42 11.27
CA LEU A 10 16.04 -7.47 10.39
C LEU A 10 17.54 -7.57 10.62
N ASN A 11 18.20 -8.37 9.79
CA ASN A 11 19.59 -8.76 10.02
C ASN A 11 20.45 -8.46 8.80
N HIS A 12 21.70 -8.10 9.06
CA HIS A 12 22.78 -8.19 8.09
C HIS A 12 23.83 -9.14 8.68
N LYS A 13 24.07 -10.29 8.01
CA LYS A 13 24.98 -11.35 8.50
C LYS A 13 24.67 -11.77 9.94
N ALA A 14 23.47 -12.32 10.14
CA ALA A 14 22.89 -12.62 11.44
C ALA A 14 23.76 -13.57 12.29
N HIS A 15 24.03 -13.17 13.54
CA HIS A 15 24.60 -14.04 14.57
C HIS A 15 23.49 -14.74 15.39
N ASN A 16 22.29 -14.14 15.43
CA ASN A 16 21.07 -14.71 16.01
C ASN A 16 19.83 -14.12 15.32
N TYR A 17 18.67 -14.73 15.54
CA TYR A 17 17.39 -14.28 14.98
C TYR A 17 16.50 -13.66 16.06
N LYS A 18 16.96 -12.57 16.67
CA LYS A 18 16.15 -11.81 17.63
C LYS A 18 15.27 -10.79 16.88
N PRO A 19 13.93 -10.81 17.08
CA PRO A 19 13.06 -9.79 16.48
C PRO A 19 13.35 -8.39 17.03
N MET A 20 13.25 -7.40 16.16
CA MET A 20 13.28 -5.98 16.51
C MET A 20 11.89 -5.37 16.36
N GLN A 21 11.64 -4.31 17.12
CA GLN A 21 10.46 -3.49 16.89
C GLN A 21 10.72 -2.69 15.62
N ILE A 22 9.82 -2.78 14.67
CA ILE A 22 9.86 -2.03 13.41
C ILE A 22 8.91 -0.87 13.49
N GLU A 23 9.36 0.29 13.03
CA GLU A 23 8.54 1.46 12.76
C GLU A 23 8.72 1.83 11.28
N VAL A 24 7.65 1.69 10.49
CA VAL A 24 7.71 2.02 9.05
C VAL A 24 7.54 3.51 8.90
N GLU A 25 8.61 4.19 8.48
CA GLU A 25 8.62 5.63 8.24
C GLU A 25 7.93 5.99 6.92
N LYS A 26 8.02 5.10 5.93
CA LYS A 26 7.42 5.31 4.61
C LYS A 26 7.13 3.97 3.93
N VAL A 27 6.02 3.92 3.21
CA VAL A 27 5.69 2.83 2.28
C VAL A 27 5.93 3.36 0.86
N ILE A 28 6.72 2.65 0.06
CA ILE A 28 7.05 3.04 -1.32
C ILE A 28 6.62 1.91 -2.26
N PRO A 29 5.65 2.12 -3.15
CA PRO A 29 5.30 1.12 -4.16
C PRO A 29 6.41 1.05 -5.22
N LEU A 30 6.87 -0.16 -5.53
CA LEU A 30 7.75 -0.45 -6.65
C LEU A 30 7.00 -1.29 -7.68
N TYR A 31 7.19 -0.98 -8.96
CA TYR A 31 6.46 -1.60 -10.07
C TYR A 31 7.34 -2.60 -10.84
N GLY A 32 6.77 -3.77 -11.14
CA GLY A 32 7.35 -4.78 -12.02
C GLY A 32 8.84 -5.06 -11.76
N LYS A 33 9.68 -4.88 -12.79
CA LYS A 33 11.12 -5.14 -12.75
C LYS A 33 11.85 -4.44 -11.60
N ARG A 34 11.38 -3.27 -11.16
CA ARG A 34 12.05 -2.53 -10.08
C ARG A 34 11.93 -3.27 -8.74
N PHE A 35 10.76 -3.80 -8.43
CA PHE A 35 10.56 -4.64 -7.24
C PHE A 35 11.38 -5.94 -7.35
N GLU A 36 11.36 -6.58 -8.53
CA GLU A 36 12.12 -7.80 -8.78
C GLU A 36 13.64 -7.59 -8.62
N GLN A 37 14.18 -6.47 -9.09
CA GLN A 37 15.58 -6.12 -8.92
C GLN A 37 15.94 -6.02 -7.44
N MET A 38 15.16 -5.28 -6.64
CA MET A 38 15.42 -5.16 -5.20
C MET A 38 15.32 -6.52 -4.49
N ARG A 39 14.36 -7.37 -4.90
CA ARG A 39 14.16 -8.71 -4.33
C ARG A 39 15.33 -9.65 -4.66
N ASN A 40 15.75 -9.68 -5.91
CA ASN A 40 16.72 -10.65 -6.42
C ASN A 40 18.18 -10.18 -6.21
N HIS A 41 18.39 -8.86 -6.14
CA HIS A 41 19.69 -8.21 -6.03
C HIS A 41 19.69 -7.12 -4.93
N PRO A 42 19.40 -7.46 -3.65
CA PRO A 42 19.27 -6.48 -2.56
C PRO A 42 20.57 -5.73 -2.20
N LEU A 43 21.71 -6.18 -2.73
CA LEU A 43 23.02 -5.54 -2.51
C LEU A 43 23.41 -4.56 -3.63
N ASP A 44 22.61 -4.47 -4.69
CA ASP A 44 22.81 -3.47 -5.73
C ASP A 44 22.33 -2.10 -5.24
N ASP A 45 22.99 -1.05 -5.72
CA ASP A 45 22.59 0.31 -5.43
C ASP A 45 21.16 0.57 -5.93
N CYS A 46 20.41 1.29 -5.09
CA CYS A 46 18.98 1.45 -5.23
C CYS A 46 18.60 2.93 -5.09
N PRO A 47 18.20 3.62 -6.17
CA PRO A 47 17.83 5.03 -6.13
C PRO A 47 16.81 5.36 -5.04
N GLU A 48 15.79 4.52 -4.83
CA GLU A 48 14.77 4.75 -3.83
C GLU A 48 15.30 4.63 -2.39
N ILE A 49 16.35 3.84 -2.18
CA ILE A 49 17.07 3.80 -0.89
C ILE A 49 17.89 5.06 -0.71
N ILE A 50 18.63 5.49 -1.74
CA ILE A 50 19.46 6.70 -1.72
C ILE A 50 18.62 7.93 -1.38
N GLU A 51 17.49 8.10 -2.08
CA GLU A 51 16.57 9.23 -1.91
C GLU A 51 15.92 9.31 -0.52
N ASN A 52 15.73 8.16 0.14
CA ASN A 52 15.00 8.08 1.40
C ASN A 52 15.91 7.64 2.56
N ARG A 53 17.23 7.68 2.36
CA ARG A 53 18.23 7.17 3.32
C ARG A 53 18.11 7.79 4.70
N ASP A 54 17.83 9.09 4.77
CA ASP A 54 17.74 9.84 6.02
C ASP A 54 16.51 9.45 6.87
N LEU A 55 15.55 8.72 6.30
CA LEU A 55 14.40 8.18 7.03
C LEU A 55 14.73 6.85 7.74
N MET A 56 15.83 6.19 7.38
CA MET A 56 16.21 4.89 7.93
C MET A 56 17.27 5.05 9.02
N TYR A 57 16.96 4.58 10.23
CA TYR A 57 17.89 4.63 11.35
C TYR A 57 17.52 3.67 12.48
N MET A 58 18.46 3.42 13.38
CA MET A 58 18.23 2.65 14.61
C MET A 58 18.06 3.58 15.81
N LYS A 59 17.01 3.35 16.62
CA LYS A 59 16.78 4.05 17.88
C LYS A 59 16.53 3.04 19.00
N GLY A 60 17.58 2.76 19.78
CA GLY A 60 17.51 1.72 20.81
C GLY A 60 17.27 0.34 20.18
N ASN A 61 16.16 -0.31 20.54
CA ASN A 61 15.75 -1.61 19.97
C ASN A 61 14.68 -1.48 18.88
N THR A 62 14.47 -0.27 18.38
CA THR A 62 13.53 0.05 17.30
C THR A 62 14.30 0.35 16.03
N ALA A 63 13.95 -0.34 14.94
CA ALA A 63 14.43 -0.06 13.60
C ALA A 63 13.40 0.80 12.87
N HIS A 64 13.83 1.98 12.42
CA HIS A 64 13.04 2.85 11.57
C HIS A 64 13.36 2.48 10.13
N CYS A 65 12.36 1.97 9.42
CA CYS A 65 12.53 1.29 8.14
C CYS A 65 11.64 1.89 7.06
N ILE A 66 11.98 1.59 5.81
CA ILE A 66 11.10 1.78 4.66
C ILE A 66 10.53 0.42 4.26
N LEU A 67 9.24 0.37 3.95
CA LEU A 67 8.59 -0.79 3.36
C LEU A 67 8.42 -0.55 1.86
N PHE A 68 9.21 -1.25 1.06
CA PHE A 68 9.02 -1.28 -0.39
C PHE A 68 7.97 -2.32 -0.74
N LEU A 69 6.83 -1.88 -1.26
CA LEU A 69 5.70 -2.75 -1.57
C LEU A 69 5.71 -3.12 -3.06
N ASP A 70 5.43 -4.37 -3.38
CA ASP A 70 5.09 -4.74 -4.76
C ASP A 70 3.73 -4.11 -5.12
N ALA A 71 3.76 -3.16 -6.06
CA ALA A 71 2.55 -2.49 -6.52
C ALA A 71 1.59 -3.46 -7.23
N ASN A 72 2.12 -4.45 -7.94
CA ASN A 72 1.35 -5.41 -8.73
C ASN A 72 0.99 -6.67 -7.92
N GLY A 73 1.77 -6.97 -6.87
CA GLY A 73 1.57 -8.09 -5.95
C GLY A 73 1.07 -7.68 -4.56
N SER A 74 1.29 -8.51 -3.56
CA SER A 74 0.98 -8.17 -2.15
C SER A 74 2.20 -8.20 -1.24
N ASP A 75 3.34 -8.64 -1.75
CA ASP A 75 4.58 -8.79 -1.00
C ASP A 75 5.30 -7.46 -0.79
N GLY A 76 6.25 -7.43 0.14
CA GLY A 76 7.08 -6.27 0.37
C GLY A 76 8.47 -6.62 0.89
N ILE A 77 9.37 -5.63 0.84
CA ILE A 77 10.73 -5.72 1.36
C ILE A 77 10.91 -4.58 2.35
N LEU A 78 11.11 -4.96 3.61
CA LEU A 78 11.45 -4.01 4.66
C LEU A 78 12.95 -3.74 4.61
N VAL A 79 13.35 -2.47 4.68
CA VAL A 79 14.76 -2.06 4.56
C VAL A 79 15.13 -1.04 5.63
N GLU A 80 16.32 -1.25 6.21
CA GLU A 80 17.10 -0.28 6.96
C GLU A 80 18.52 -0.28 6.38
N ALA A 81 18.93 0.82 5.77
CA ALA A 81 20.15 0.86 4.95
C ALA A 81 21.43 1.11 5.76
N GLU A 82 21.36 1.58 7.00
CA GLU A 82 22.51 1.96 7.84
C GLU A 82 23.43 2.97 7.14
N GLY A 83 22.85 3.86 6.33
CA GLY A 83 23.60 4.83 5.53
C GLY A 83 24.14 4.30 4.18
N ALA A 84 23.91 3.03 3.83
CA ALA A 84 24.27 2.48 2.53
C ALA A 84 23.30 2.90 1.41
N ASP A 85 23.72 2.67 0.17
CA ASP A 85 22.92 2.94 -1.04
C ASP A 85 22.12 1.70 -1.51
N TYR A 86 22.21 0.59 -0.77
CA TYR A 86 21.54 -0.69 -1.03
C TYR A 86 20.80 -1.22 0.22
N ALA A 87 20.05 -2.31 0.08
CA ALA A 87 19.21 -2.88 1.14
C ALA A 87 19.99 -3.69 2.19
N ARG A 88 20.90 -3.01 2.89
CA ARG A 88 21.91 -3.60 3.79
C ARG A 88 21.32 -4.51 4.87
N LYS A 89 20.34 -4.02 5.64
CA LYS A 89 19.49 -4.87 6.47
C LYS A 89 18.12 -4.90 5.82
N SER A 90 17.68 -6.09 5.44
CA SER A 90 16.40 -6.25 4.78
C SER A 90 15.70 -7.54 5.16
N GLN A 91 14.38 -7.52 5.00
CA GLN A 91 13.52 -8.67 5.25
C GLN A 91 12.41 -8.70 4.22
N PHE A 92 12.30 -9.81 3.49
CA PHE A 92 11.14 -10.07 2.66
C PHE A 92 9.92 -10.36 3.55
N ILE A 93 8.83 -9.66 3.30
CA ILE A 93 7.57 -9.79 4.02
C ILE A 93 6.52 -10.27 3.02
N PRO A 94 6.12 -11.56 3.09
CA PRO A 94 5.04 -12.05 2.26
C PRO A 94 3.73 -11.38 2.67
N ASN A 95 2.90 -11.02 1.68
CA ASN A 95 1.62 -10.35 1.88
C ASN A 95 1.71 -9.08 2.78
N ALA A 96 2.79 -8.30 2.63
CA ALA A 96 2.98 -7.04 3.33
C ALA A 96 1.81 -6.05 3.18
N ARG A 97 1.07 -6.12 2.07
CA ARG A 97 -0.14 -5.31 1.85
C ARG A 97 -1.17 -5.48 2.96
N ALA A 98 -1.37 -6.69 3.46
CA ALA A 98 -2.29 -6.95 4.57
C ALA A 98 -1.86 -6.24 5.87
N ILE A 99 -0.57 -5.99 6.09
CA ILE A 99 -0.08 -5.24 7.25
C ILE A 99 -0.47 -3.76 7.12
N ILE A 100 -0.39 -3.21 5.92
CA ILE A 100 -0.78 -1.83 5.62
C ILE A 100 -2.29 -1.70 5.82
N GLU A 101 -3.07 -2.56 5.17
CA GLU A 101 -4.53 -2.56 5.26
C GLU A 101 -5.01 -2.74 6.72
N ALA A 102 -4.39 -3.65 7.48
CA ALA A 102 -4.72 -3.84 8.89
C ALA A 102 -4.42 -2.62 9.76
N ASN A 103 -3.42 -1.81 9.40
CA ASN A 103 -3.13 -0.55 10.09
C ASN A 103 -4.15 0.55 9.79
N ASP A 104 -4.82 0.46 8.64
CA ASP A 104 -5.84 1.41 8.18
C ASP A 104 -7.25 1.10 8.70
N ILE A 105 -7.47 -0.07 9.30
CA ILE A 105 -8.75 -0.43 9.94
C ILE A 105 -9.07 0.55 11.09
N THR A 106 -10.29 1.06 11.11
CA THR A 106 -10.81 1.98 12.13
C THR A 106 -11.22 1.25 13.41
N ALA A 107 -11.38 2.00 14.51
CA ALA A 107 -11.92 1.44 15.74
C ALA A 107 -13.37 0.96 15.52
N GLY A 108 -14.17 1.75 14.79
CA GLY A 108 -15.51 1.36 14.36
C GLY A 108 -15.54 0.05 13.56
N GLU A 109 -14.63 -0.15 12.60
CA GLU A 109 -14.57 -1.40 11.83
C GLU A 109 -14.25 -2.61 12.72
N HIS A 110 -13.31 -2.48 13.66
CA HIS A 110 -13.02 -3.54 14.62
C HIS A 110 -14.21 -3.85 15.52
N GLN A 111 -14.91 -2.83 16.01
CA GLN A 111 -16.11 -2.99 16.84
C GLN A 111 -17.24 -3.64 16.05
N LEU A 112 -17.50 -3.18 14.82
CA LEU A 112 -18.50 -3.76 13.93
C LEU A 112 -18.21 -5.23 13.64
N HIS A 113 -16.95 -5.58 13.37
CA HIS A 113 -16.54 -6.97 13.19
C HIS A 113 -16.76 -7.81 14.46
N ALA A 114 -16.46 -7.27 15.63
CA ALA A 114 -16.68 -7.94 16.90
C ALA A 114 -18.18 -8.20 17.16
N GLU A 115 -19.06 -7.24 16.87
CA GLU A 115 -20.51 -7.41 16.98
C GLU A 115 -21.06 -8.45 16.01
N LEU A 116 -20.61 -8.43 14.75
CA LEU A 116 -20.95 -9.47 13.76
C LEU A 116 -20.54 -10.86 14.24
N LYS A 117 -19.35 -10.99 14.82
CA LYS A 117 -18.85 -12.25 15.36
C LYS A 117 -19.66 -12.71 16.56
N ALA A 118 -19.96 -11.81 17.50
CA ALA A 118 -20.78 -12.11 18.66
C ALA A 118 -22.21 -12.56 18.27
N MET A 119 -22.79 -11.96 17.22
CA MET A 119 -24.07 -12.41 16.67
C MET A 119 -23.97 -13.84 16.11
N ALA A 120 -22.93 -14.14 15.34
CA ALA A 120 -22.73 -15.48 14.81
C ALA A 120 -22.57 -16.53 15.92
N ASP A 121 -21.81 -16.20 16.98
CA ASP A 121 -21.61 -17.07 18.13
C ASP A 121 -22.94 -17.33 18.86
N ARG A 122 -23.76 -16.30 19.11
CA ARG A 122 -25.11 -16.45 19.69
C ARG A 122 -26.03 -17.33 18.86
N ILE A 123 -26.04 -17.13 17.54
CA ILE A 123 -26.85 -17.95 16.62
C ILE A 123 -26.39 -19.41 16.67
N ALA A 124 -25.08 -19.66 16.70
CA ALA A 124 -24.54 -21.01 16.82
C ALA A 124 -24.98 -21.69 18.12
N GLU A 125 -24.92 -20.99 19.26
CA GLU A 125 -25.40 -21.49 20.56
C GLU A 125 -26.89 -21.85 20.52
N LEU A 126 -27.74 -20.93 20.03
CA LEU A 126 -29.17 -21.16 19.93
C LEU A 126 -29.50 -22.31 18.96
N ALA A 127 -28.77 -22.41 17.86
CA ALA A 127 -28.92 -23.52 16.91
C ALA A 127 -28.65 -24.89 17.58
N HIS A 128 -27.65 -24.95 18.46
CA HIS A 128 -27.36 -26.16 19.25
C HIS A 128 -28.47 -26.52 20.25
N THR A 129 -29.33 -25.57 20.66
CA THR A 129 -30.51 -25.85 21.50
C THR A 129 -31.75 -26.30 20.70
N GLY A 130 -31.63 -26.40 19.37
CA GLY A 130 -32.71 -26.85 18.48
C GLY A 130 -33.49 -25.72 17.82
N GLN A 131 -33.13 -24.45 18.07
CA GLN A 131 -33.69 -23.32 17.35
C GLN A 131 -33.22 -23.33 15.89
N LYS A 132 -34.13 -23.07 14.94
CA LYS A 132 -33.84 -23.12 13.49
C LYS A 132 -34.13 -21.83 12.75
N HIS A 133 -34.87 -20.93 13.38
CA HIS A 133 -35.30 -19.67 12.78
C HIS A 133 -34.81 -18.54 13.67
N PHE A 134 -34.14 -17.57 13.04
CA PHE A 134 -33.52 -16.43 13.70
C PHE A 134 -34.03 -15.16 13.03
N VAL A 135 -34.49 -14.21 13.83
CA VAL A 135 -34.86 -12.87 13.37
C VAL A 135 -33.69 -11.96 13.70
N PHE A 136 -33.21 -11.22 12.71
CA PHE A 136 -32.00 -10.41 12.86
C PHE A 136 -32.16 -9.32 13.92
N GLU A 137 -33.34 -8.71 14.01
CA GLU A 137 -33.65 -7.67 15.03
C GLU A 137 -33.52 -8.20 16.46
N ASP A 138 -33.87 -9.45 16.72
CA ASP A 138 -33.75 -10.09 18.04
C ASP A 138 -32.29 -10.44 18.39
N MET A 139 -31.39 -10.42 17.40
CA MET A 139 -29.97 -10.71 17.57
C MET A 139 -29.12 -9.45 17.75
N LEU A 140 -29.71 -8.27 17.50
CA LEU A 140 -29.09 -6.98 17.78
C LEU A 140 -28.85 -6.86 19.30
N GLY A 141 -27.64 -6.48 19.70
CA GLY A 141 -27.30 -6.25 21.10
C GLY A 141 -27.90 -4.94 21.64
N ASP A 142 -27.38 -4.47 22.78
CA ASP A 142 -27.81 -3.20 23.39
C ASP A 142 -27.43 -1.97 22.54
N GLU A 143 -26.40 -2.08 21.68
CA GLU A 143 -26.10 -1.07 20.67
C GLU A 143 -26.95 -1.30 19.41
N ASP A 144 -27.67 -0.27 18.97
CA ASP A 144 -28.31 -0.25 17.66
C ASP A 144 -27.21 -0.34 16.59
N LEU A 145 -27.10 -1.49 15.92
CA LEU A 145 -26.10 -1.77 14.88
C LEU A 145 -26.10 -0.68 13.80
N ARG A 146 -27.25 -0.04 13.54
CA ARG A 146 -27.34 1.08 12.61
C ARG A 146 -26.48 2.26 13.06
N VAL A 147 -26.50 2.58 14.36
CA VAL A 147 -25.68 3.63 14.96
C VAL A 147 -24.21 3.29 14.78
N LEU A 148 -23.82 2.05 15.10
CA LEU A 148 -22.45 1.58 14.96
C LEU A 148 -21.97 1.65 13.51
N MET A 149 -22.80 1.24 12.55
CA MET A 149 -22.49 1.34 11.12
C MET A 149 -22.27 2.79 10.67
N ILE A 150 -23.15 3.70 11.06
CA ILE A 150 -23.05 5.12 10.67
C ILE A 150 -21.77 5.74 11.23
N ARG A 151 -21.49 5.49 12.52
CA ARG A 151 -20.25 5.94 13.15
C ARG A 151 -19.01 5.36 12.45
N THR A 152 -19.03 4.07 12.16
CA THR A 152 -17.93 3.39 11.46
C THR A 152 -17.67 4.02 10.10
N VAL A 153 -18.72 4.26 9.30
CA VAL A 153 -18.60 4.92 8.00
C VAL A 153 -18.07 6.34 8.14
N ALA A 154 -18.53 7.11 9.13
CA ALA A 154 -18.03 8.45 9.39
C ALA A 154 -16.52 8.44 9.73
N GLU A 155 -16.07 7.50 10.58
CA GLU A 155 -14.65 7.31 10.91
C GLU A 155 -13.82 6.93 9.67
N MET A 156 -14.33 6.08 8.79
CA MET A 156 -13.66 5.71 7.53
C MET A 156 -13.56 6.90 6.56
N LEU A 157 -14.62 7.70 6.44
CA LEU A 157 -14.63 8.88 5.58
C LEU A 157 -13.67 9.96 6.08
N ASP A 158 -13.56 10.16 7.39
CA ASP A 158 -12.65 11.14 7.99
C ASP A 158 -11.18 10.82 7.75
N ARG A 159 -10.84 9.54 7.53
CA ARG A 159 -9.47 9.10 7.19
C ARG A 159 -9.08 9.36 5.74
N ARG A 160 -10.03 9.65 4.86
CA ARG A 160 -9.75 9.86 3.46
C ARG A 160 -9.19 11.27 3.21
N GLU A 161 -8.09 11.33 2.47
CA GLU A 161 -7.41 12.60 2.23
C GLU A 161 -8.12 13.49 1.19
N ASP A 162 -9.11 12.98 0.45
CA ASP A 162 -9.83 13.72 -0.59
C ASP A 162 -11.05 14.50 -0.08
N PHE A 163 -11.44 14.34 1.19
CA PHE A 163 -12.52 15.12 1.80
C PHE A 163 -12.00 16.32 2.60
N ALA A 164 -12.73 17.43 2.51
CA ALA A 164 -12.47 18.65 3.27
C ALA A 164 -13.18 18.65 4.62
N GLU A 165 -14.39 18.05 4.68
CA GLU A 165 -15.18 17.98 5.90
C GLU A 165 -16.15 16.79 5.86
N VAL A 166 -16.28 16.08 6.98
CA VAL A 166 -17.29 15.04 7.23
C VAL A 166 -18.06 15.44 8.49
N ARG A 167 -19.38 15.61 8.39
CA ARG A 167 -20.27 15.91 9.53
C ARG A 167 -21.24 14.77 9.75
N ASP A 168 -21.20 14.21 10.95
CA ASP A 168 -22.20 13.27 11.45
C ASP A 168 -23.39 14.05 12.06
N HIS A 169 -24.59 13.73 11.60
CA HIS A 169 -25.85 14.33 12.03
C HIS A 169 -26.86 13.29 12.50
N TYR A 170 -26.40 12.08 12.86
CA TYR A 170 -27.32 11.00 13.21
C TYR A 170 -28.13 11.33 14.45
N LEU A 171 -29.43 11.52 14.25
CA LEU A 171 -30.42 11.76 15.30
C LEU A 171 -31.54 10.70 15.28
N GLY A 172 -31.43 9.67 14.43
CA GLY A 172 -32.47 8.65 14.26
C GLY A 172 -33.78 9.18 13.64
N ILE A 173 -33.76 10.38 13.07
CA ILE A 173 -34.96 11.04 12.52
C ILE A 173 -35.14 10.62 11.05
N ARG A 174 -36.31 10.03 10.75
CA ARG A 174 -36.63 9.56 9.40
C ARG A 174 -36.64 10.72 8.40
N GLY A 175 -35.91 10.56 7.29
CA GLY A 175 -35.88 11.53 6.18
C GLY A 175 -34.85 12.65 6.34
N GLN A 176 -34.14 12.70 7.47
CA GLN A 176 -32.96 13.55 7.63
C GLN A 176 -31.72 12.82 7.13
N ALA A 177 -30.77 13.55 6.55
CA ALA A 177 -29.49 12.97 6.15
C ALA A 177 -28.65 12.64 7.41
N ASP A 178 -28.15 11.41 7.47
CA ASP A 178 -27.33 10.92 8.58
C ASP A 178 -25.93 11.55 8.58
N PHE A 179 -25.42 11.97 7.42
CA PHE A 179 -24.11 12.62 7.26
C PHE A 179 -24.11 13.68 6.14
N THR A 180 -23.19 14.64 6.25
CA THR A 180 -22.85 15.61 5.20
C THR A 180 -21.36 15.53 4.93
N VAL A 181 -20.98 15.40 3.66
CA VAL A 181 -19.57 15.28 3.25
C VAL A 181 -19.25 16.35 2.20
N THR A 182 -18.12 17.02 2.38
CA THR A 182 -17.60 18.02 1.44
C THR A 182 -16.29 17.53 0.85
N ALA A 183 -16.23 17.34 -0.46
CA ALA A 183 -14.99 16.98 -1.16
C ALA A 183 -14.03 18.18 -1.25
N LYS A 184 -12.72 17.91 -1.24
CA LYS A 184 -11.73 18.92 -1.61
C LYS A 184 -11.93 19.29 -3.09
N PRO A 185 -11.68 20.55 -3.47
CA PRO A 185 -11.77 20.95 -4.87
C PRO A 185 -10.77 20.13 -5.68
N ALA A 186 -11.23 19.58 -6.80
CA ALA A 186 -10.37 18.83 -7.71
C ALA A 186 -9.26 19.76 -8.24
N GLN A 187 -8.02 19.32 -8.13
CA GLN A 187 -6.89 20.00 -8.75
C GLN A 187 -6.74 19.50 -10.20
N GLU A 188 -6.79 20.42 -11.15
CA GLU A 188 -6.51 20.08 -12.55
C GLU A 188 -5.04 19.67 -12.69
N MET A 189 -4.80 18.42 -13.07
CA MET A 189 -3.47 17.88 -13.33
C MET A 189 -3.28 17.71 -14.83
N LYS A 190 -2.31 18.43 -15.41
CA LYS A 190 -1.83 18.16 -16.77
C LYS A 190 -0.65 17.19 -16.67
N LEU A 191 -0.91 15.94 -17.00
CA LEU A 191 0.13 14.93 -17.13
C LEU A 191 0.86 15.18 -18.45
N TYR A 192 2.05 15.76 -18.37
CA TYR A 192 3.00 15.74 -19.48
C TYR A 192 3.72 14.40 -19.41
N CYS A 193 3.49 13.54 -20.40
CA CYS A 193 4.22 12.28 -20.56
C CYS A 193 5.31 12.50 -21.62
N PRO A 194 6.56 12.82 -21.26
CA PRO A 194 7.65 12.90 -22.21
C PRO A 194 8.15 11.48 -22.49
N LEU A 195 7.38 10.69 -23.23
CA LEU A 195 7.92 9.46 -23.80
C LEU A 195 8.85 9.88 -24.95
N GLU A 196 10.15 9.70 -24.74
CA GLU A 196 11.14 9.76 -25.82
C GLU A 196 11.22 8.37 -26.45
N ILE A 197 10.85 8.29 -27.73
CA ILE A 197 10.97 7.06 -28.49
C ILE A 197 12.38 7.04 -29.06
N GLN A 198 13.13 6.00 -28.76
CA GLN A 198 14.50 5.82 -29.18
C GLN A 198 14.58 4.63 -30.14
N ALA A 199 15.22 4.81 -31.29
CA ALA A 199 15.42 3.76 -32.27
C ALA A 199 16.92 3.52 -32.49
N GLU A 200 17.29 2.26 -32.70
CA GLU A 200 18.63 1.92 -33.17
C GLU A 200 18.84 2.53 -34.57
N PRO A 201 19.97 3.20 -34.81
CA PRO A 201 20.27 3.79 -36.11
C PRO A 201 20.33 2.68 -37.18
N GLN A 202 19.74 2.95 -38.35
CA GLN A 202 19.81 2.01 -39.47
C GLN A 202 21.23 2.01 -40.05
N ILE A 203 22.05 1.07 -39.60
CA ILE A 203 23.39 0.84 -40.13
C ILE A 203 23.24 0.30 -41.55
N TYR A 204 23.51 1.13 -42.55
CA TYR A 204 23.66 0.67 -43.93
C TYR A 204 24.88 -0.25 -44.00
N GLU A 205 24.74 -1.44 -44.60
CA GLU A 205 25.72 -2.55 -44.67
C GLU A 205 27.11 -2.21 -45.26
N THR A 206 27.43 -0.93 -45.50
CA THR A 206 28.64 -0.50 -46.21
C THR A 206 29.82 -0.17 -45.29
N ASP A 207 29.63 -0.02 -43.97
CA ASP A 207 30.71 0.31 -43.01
C ASP A 207 30.86 -0.76 -41.91
N TRP A 208 31.51 -1.88 -42.25
CA TRP A 208 31.83 -2.96 -41.31
C TRP A 208 32.91 -2.61 -40.28
N ASP A 209 33.65 -1.51 -40.49
CA ASP A 209 34.76 -1.05 -39.65
C ASP A 209 34.41 0.19 -38.80
N ALA A 210 33.16 0.67 -38.83
CA ALA A 210 32.73 1.78 -37.99
C ALA A 210 32.58 1.32 -36.52
N PRO A 211 33.10 2.07 -35.53
CA PRO A 211 32.85 1.76 -34.12
C PRO A 211 31.34 1.75 -33.87
N TYR A 212 30.84 0.72 -33.20
CA TYR A 212 29.44 0.60 -32.80
C TYR A 212 29.18 1.68 -31.72
N GLU A 213 28.68 2.84 -32.15
CA GLU A 213 28.22 3.89 -31.25
C GLU A 213 26.80 3.51 -30.81
N ASP A 214 26.61 3.28 -29.51
CA ASP A 214 25.31 2.95 -28.87
C ASP A 214 24.42 4.21 -28.75
N ASP A 215 24.48 5.06 -29.77
CA ASP A 215 23.81 6.35 -29.81
C ASP A 215 22.43 6.11 -30.41
N LEU A 216 21.47 5.78 -29.54
CA LEU A 216 20.07 5.66 -29.90
C LEU A 216 19.54 7.01 -30.42
N GLU A 217 18.90 6.99 -31.59
CA GLU A 217 18.31 8.19 -32.18
C GLU A 217 16.93 8.45 -31.57
N VAL A 218 16.71 9.66 -31.04
CA VAL A 218 15.39 10.08 -30.56
C VAL A 218 14.49 10.37 -31.76
N ILE A 219 13.47 9.54 -31.96
CA ILE A 219 12.52 9.65 -33.06
C ILE A 219 11.20 10.32 -32.61
N PRO A 220 10.53 11.06 -33.52
CA PRO A 220 9.23 11.68 -33.22
C PRO A 220 8.17 10.65 -32.83
N SER A 221 7.27 11.00 -31.91
CA SER A 221 6.18 10.12 -31.46
C SER A 221 5.24 9.65 -32.58
N SER A 222 5.13 10.42 -33.67
CA SER A 222 4.37 10.03 -34.86
C SER A 222 4.90 8.76 -35.54
N CYS A 223 6.17 8.41 -35.34
CA CYS A 223 6.78 7.22 -35.92
C CYS A 223 6.33 5.92 -35.25
N ALA A 224 5.69 5.99 -34.07
CA ALA A 224 5.17 4.82 -33.35
C ALA A 224 3.64 4.67 -33.47
N CYS A 225 2.96 5.53 -34.25
CA CYS A 225 1.54 5.35 -34.53
C CYS A 225 1.33 4.09 -35.38
N GLY A 226 0.57 3.10 -34.87
CA GLY A 226 0.39 1.79 -35.51
C GLY A 226 1.32 0.67 -35.01
N CYS A 227 2.21 0.96 -34.06
CA CYS A 227 3.09 -0.02 -33.41
C CYS A 227 2.53 -0.46 -32.05
N GLU A 228 1.21 -0.34 -31.82
CA GLU A 228 0.62 -0.60 -30.50
C GLU A 228 0.88 -2.04 -30.02
N ASP A 229 1.03 -2.98 -30.95
CA ASP A 229 1.30 -4.39 -30.67
C ASP A 229 2.81 -4.70 -30.43
N GLU A 230 3.70 -3.72 -30.61
CA GLU A 230 5.16 -3.88 -30.50
C GLU A 230 5.75 -3.17 -29.27
N ILE A 231 4.93 -2.39 -28.55
CA ILE A 231 5.32 -1.69 -27.32
C ILE A 231 5.00 -2.61 -26.13
N ASN A 232 6.03 -3.07 -25.41
CA ASN A 232 5.90 -3.89 -24.19
C ASN A 232 5.31 -3.13 -23.00
#